data_AF-A0A2G6FWU5-F1
#
_entry.id   AF-A0A2G6FWU5-F1
#
_cell.length_a   1.000
_cell.length_b   1.000
_cell.length_c   1.000
_cell.angle_alpha   90.00
_cell.angle_beta   90.00
_cell.angle_gamma   90.00
#
_symmetry.space_group_name_H-M   'P 1'
#
loop_
_entity.id
_entity.type
_entity.pdbx_description
1 polymer ?
#
loop_
_entity_poly.entity_id
_entity_poly.type
_entity_poly.pdbx_seq_one_letter_code
_entity_poly.pdbx_strand_id
1 'polypeptide(L)'
;MSGPATLARRLVVGLAGPWPTAREWNWLRCRQPAGVILFSRNVESCEQLRALCRALKGLRRDLLICADHEGGPVSQLAAAVGRPPAAWGLGRLDDTELTFAVHQETGRRLRAAGVGMVLGPCADIMTARRNPVIGARAFGAEGDLVARHVVAAVRGLRAAGVQTCLKHWPGHGGAAVDSHLQTPVVEVGAAQQAVFQAGLEAGAEGLMLGHLSPAGTDWRPATLDAAGLARLRAEAPRPGGWLAVADDVSMGGLREPMRRLGVTVPRDEGTGMLPVEDLPASWFAALAAGGCDLWLLRGLPVGAFPVRETETETEPVPVPERTSGGGDGPGVAIYTPDESPYQEARHRLLVGTPPLMGQELADQGPIGHGLAVLDLAGQDRWQVAIGTGEREHHRLRRWVGHRCPGHSWCQDPARASAGTGPVDRLLVASHRPLPMGWMDGDWFRSLRARLTGAGLCRVLGHPSLATELQAALPTAWEVTACYDVTLADLDPS
;
A
#
# COMPACT_ATOMS: atom_id res chain seq x y z
N MET A 1 35.21 16.37 -3.17
CA MET A 1 35.00 16.60 -1.72
C MET A 1 33.98 15.59 -1.21
N SER A 2 34.42 14.45 -0.70
CA SER A 2 33.54 13.33 -0.31
C SER A 2 33.94 12.80 1.07
N GLY A 3 33.74 13.62 2.10
CA GLY A 3 33.84 13.17 3.49
C GLY A 3 32.57 12.42 3.91
N PRO A 4 32.61 11.59 4.97
CA PRO A 4 31.44 10.89 5.49
C PRO A 4 30.25 11.82 5.80
N ALA A 5 30.50 13.01 6.34
CA ALA A 5 29.45 13.99 6.62
C ALA A 5 28.71 14.48 5.36
N THR A 6 29.39 14.53 4.21
CA THR A 6 28.76 14.91 2.93
C THR A 6 27.87 13.80 2.39
N LEU A 7 28.26 12.53 2.59
CA LEU A 7 27.45 11.38 2.19
C LEU A 7 26.19 11.23 3.05
N ALA A 8 26.27 11.56 4.34
CA ALA A 8 25.12 11.51 5.25
C ALA A 8 23.95 12.39 4.77
N ARG A 9 24.25 13.52 4.10
CA ARG A 9 23.24 14.42 3.52
C ARG A 9 22.44 13.82 2.37
N ARG A 10 22.82 12.65 1.84
CA ARG A 10 22.08 11.91 0.79
C ARG A 10 21.14 10.85 1.37
N LEU A 11 21.16 10.64 2.68
CA LEU A 11 20.37 9.61 3.33
C LEU A 11 18.93 10.06 3.53
N VAL A 12 18.00 9.13 3.35
CA VAL A 12 16.62 9.25 3.81
C VAL A 12 16.37 8.10 4.78
N VAL A 13 16.23 8.43 6.06
CA VAL A 13 16.34 7.44 7.15
C VAL A 13 15.01 7.18 7.84
N GLY A 14 14.78 5.95 8.28
CA GLY A 14 13.64 5.58 9.09
C GLY A 14 13.87 5.86 10.58
N LEU A 15 12.77 5.99 11.30
CA LEU A 15 12.75 6.15 12.76
C LEU A 15 12.30 4.85 13.44
N ALA A 16 12.82 4.59 14.65
CA ALA A 16 12.53 3.37 15.41
C ALA A 16 11.08 3.30 15.90
N GLY A 17 10.45 4.44 16.19
CA GLY A 17 9.11 4.49 16.78
C GLY A 17 8.33 5.78 16.46
N PRO A 18 7.20 6.02 17.14
CA PRO A 18 6.33 7.18 16.89
C PRO A 18 6.95 8.52 17.28
N TRP A 19 8.01 8.49 18.10
CA TRP A 19 8.82 9.65 18.42
C TRP A 19 10.30 9.28 18.31
N PRO A 20 11.15 10.13 17.74
CA PRO A 20 12.58 9.88 17.75
C PRO A 20 13.09 9.92 19.19
N THR A 21 13.95 8.97 19.52
CA THR A 21 14.73 8.96 20.76
C THR A 21 15.71 10.14 20.82
N ALA A 22 16.25 10.46 21.99
CA ALA A 22 17.29 11.48 22.13
C ALA A 22 18.50 11.21 21.21
N ARG A 23 18.87 9.93 21.05
CA ARG A 23 19.93 9.50 20.14
C ARG A 23 19.59 9.79 18.68
N GLU A 24 18.36 9.49 18.25
CA GLU A 24 17.93 9.78 16.87
C GLU A 24 17.87 11.29 16.61
N TRP A 25 17.32 12.08 17.54
CA TRP A 25 17.32 13.55 17.40
C TRP A 25 18.71 14.13 17.27
N ASN A 26 19.64 13.69 18.12
CA ASN A 26 21.03 14.11 18.04
C ASN A 26 21.67 13.74 16.70
N TRP A 27 21.39 12.53 16.20
CA TRP A 27 21.89 12.09 14.89
C TRP A 27 21.34 12.93 13.74
N LEU A 28 20.03 13.20 13.74
CA LEU A 28 19.40 14.05 12.72
C LEU A 28 19.99 15.47 12.71
N ARG A 29 20.26 16.06 13.90
CA ARG A 29 20.93 17.37 14.04
C ARG A 29 22.36 17.35 13.49
N CYS A 30 23.16 16.38 13.91
CA CYS A 30 24.59 16.31 13.59
C CYS A 30 24.88 15.89 12.15
N ARG A 31 24.05 15.02 11.57
CA ARG A 31 24.29 14.42 10.25
C ARG A 31 23.44 15.00 9.14
N GLN A 32 22.36 15.73 9.48
CA GLN A 32 21.55 16.50 8.56
C GLN A 32 21.15 15.72 7.29
N PRO A 33 20.50 14.54 7.42
CA PRO A 33 20.11 13.72 6.26
C PRO A 33 19.21 14.50 5.29
N ALA A 34 19.06 14.02 4.06
CA ALA A 34 18.13 14.61 3.09
C ALA A 34 16.68 14.54 3.61
N GLY A 35 16.33 13.43 4.26
CA GLY A 35 14.97 13.20 4.72
C GLY A 35 14.78 12.10 5.74
N VAL A 36 13.52 11.92 6.09
CA VAL A 36 12.99 10.85 6.92
C VAL A 36 11.90 10.11 6.16
N ILE A 37 11.95 8.78 6.20
CA ILE A 37 10.89 7.90 5.71
C ILE A 37 10.06 7.37 6.89
N LEU A 38 8.74 7.52 6.81
CA LEU A 38 7.79 7.11 7.83
C LEU A 38 7.11 5.78 7.46
N PHE A 39 6.97 4.93 8.47
CA PHE A 39 6.37 3.60 8.42
C PHE A 39 5.18 3.51 9.38
N SER A 40 4.45 2.40 9.33
CA SER A 40 3.34 2.13 10.26
C SER A 40 3.74 2.22 11.74
N ARG A 41 4.97 1.80 12.10
CA ARG A 41 5.52 1.92 13.46
C ARG A 41 5.69 3.36 13.96
N ASN A 42 5.60 4.36 13.07
CA ASN A 42 5.72 5.77 13.42
C ASN A 42 4.35 6.44 13.66
N VAL A 43 3.25 5.67 13.59
CA VAL A 43 1.88 6.17 13.65
C VAL A 43 1.12 5.61 14.86
N GLU A 44 0.77 6.49 15.79
CA GLU A 44 -0.18 6.22 16.88
C GLU A 44 -1.57 6.80 16.57
N SER A 45 -1.61 8.04 16.05
CA SER A 45 -2.83 8.72 15.61
C SER A 45 -2.51 9.76 14.53
N CYS A 46 -3.54 10.37 13.95
CA CYS A 46 -3.36 11.48 13.00
C CYS A 46 -2.72 12.71 13.67
N GLU A 47 -3.16 13.04 14.89
CA GLU A 47 -2.66 14.16 15.69
C GLU A 47 -1.19 13.96 16.05
N GLN A 48 -0.83 12.77 16.53
CA GLN A 48 0.55 12.43 16.83
C GLN A 48 1.42 12.49 15.57
N LEU A 49 0.98 11.94 14.44
CA LEU A 49 1.73 11.97 13.18
C LEU A 49 1.98 13.41 12.70
N ARG A 50 0.97 14.29 12.82
CA ARG A 50 1.10 15.72 12.50
C ARG A 50 2.11 16.42 13.41
N ALA A 51 2.07 16.10 14.70
CA ALA A 51 3.01 16.66 15.67
C ALA A 51 4.45 16.18 15.40
N LEU A 52 4.64 14.90 15.06
CA LEU A 52 5.92 14.35 14.62
C LEU A 52 6.46 15.07 13.38
N CYS A 53 5.64 15.21 12.33
CA CYS A 53 6.07 15.90 11.10
C CYS A 53 6.41 17.37 11.36
N ARG A 54 5.66 18.05 12.24
CA ARG A 54 5.97 19.43 12.65
C ARG A 54 7.30 19.52 13.39
N ALA A 55 7.57 18.60 14.31
CA ALA A 55 8.84 18.55 15.04
C ALA A 55 10.03 18.32 14.09
N LEU A 56 9.90 17.37 13.15
CA LEU A 56 10.90 17.11 12.11
C LEU A 56 11.14 18.33 11.21
N LYS A 57 10.08 19.07 10.84
CA LYS A 57 10.21 20.33 10.10
C LYS A 57 10.78 21.48 10.93
N GLY A 58 10.64 21.43 12.25
CA GLY A 58 11.28 22.34 13.19
C GLY A 58 12.79 22.19 13.22
N LEU A 59 13.30 20.96 13.01
CA LEU A 59 14.73 20.71 12.86
C LEU A 59 15.30 21.34 11.57
N ARG A 60 14.61 21.12 10.44
CA ARG A 60 14.99 21.69 9.15
C ARG A 60 13.77 21.84 8.24
N ARG A 61 13.48 23.05 7.78
CA ARG A 61 12.27 23.34 6.99
C ARG A 61 12.22 22.57 5.66
N ASP A 62 13.37 22.36 5.03
CA ASP A 62 13.54 21.62 3.78
C ASP A 62 13.75 20.10 3.97
N LEU A 63 13.69 19.56 5.20
CA LEU A 63 13.80 18.12 5.45
C LEU A 63 12.70 17.37 4.68
N LEU A 64 13.08 16.45 3.80
CA LEU A 64 12.12 15.60 3.10
C LEU A 64 11.44 14.67 4.11
N ILE A 65 10.11 14.61 4.11
CA ILE A 65 9.34 13.64 4.89
C ILE A 65 8.53 12.83 3.89
N CYS A 66 8.82 11.53 3.80
CA CYS A 66 8.24 10.64 2.81
C CYS A 66 7.65 9.37 3.42
N ALA A 67 6.84 8.63 2.67
CA ALA A 67 6.30 7.35 3.09
C ALA A 67 5.93 6.46 1.88
N ASP A 68 5.93 5.15 2.12
CA ASP A 68 5.32 4.17 1.22
C ASP A 68 3.80 4.11 1.46
N HIS A 69 3.06 4.96 0.75
CA HIS A 69 1.60 5.03 0.83
C HIS A 69 1.00 4.98 -0.58
N GLU A 70 1.20 3.85 -1.25
CA GLU A 70 0.78 3.58 -2.63
C GLU A 70 -0.72 3.29 -2.74
N GLY A 71 -1.30 2.66 -1.72
CA GLY A 71 -2.64 2.08 -1.77
C GLY A 71 -2.64 0.58 -1.50
N GLY A 72 -3.80 0.03 -1.12
CA GLY A 72 -3.97 -1.40 -0.86
C GLY A 72 -2.97 -1.96 0.18
N PRO A 73 -2.14 -2.96 -0.17
CA PRO A 73 -1.23 -3.61 0.77
C PRO A 73 -0.09 -2.69 1.26
N VAL A 74 0.36 -1.73 0.45
CA VAL A 74 1.43 -0.80 0.81
C VAL A 74 0.81 0.56 1.15
N SER A 75 0.36 0.67 2.39
CA SER A 75 -0.27 1.88 2.92
C SER A 75 0.22 2.13 4.35
N GLN A 76 1.50 2.50 4.49
CA GLN A 76 2.16 2.57 5.81
C GLN A 76 1.43 3.46 6.80
N LEU A 77 0.92 4.60 6.33
CA LEU A 77 0.23 5.58 7.16
C LEU A 77 -1.30 5.38 7.24
N ALA A 78 -1.82 4.22 6.83
CA ALA A 78 -3.27 3.97 6.74
C ALA A 78 -4.03 4.20 8.04
N ALA A 79 -3.41 3.99 9.21
CA ALA A 79 -4.03 4.24 10.50
C ALA A 79 -4.32 5.74 10.74
N ALA A 80 -3.51 6.64 10.15
CA ALA A 80 -3.69 8.08 10.28
C ALA A 80 -4.45 8.71 9.11
N VAL A 81 -4.20 8.26 7.88
CA VAL A 81 -4.73 8.90 6.65
C VAL A 81 -5.71 8.04 5.87
N GLY A 82 -6.06 6.87 6.37
CA GLY A 82 -6.90 5.89 5.68
C GLY A 82 -6.15 5.13 4.57
N ARG A 83 -6.73 4.01 4.13
CA ARG A 83 -6.16 3.15 3.10
C ARG A 83 -6.82 3.43 1.74
N PRO A 84 -6.08 3.85 0.70
CA PRO A 84 -6.58 3.91 -0.68
C PRO A 84 -6.85 2.49 -1.23
N PRO A 85 -7.68 2.35 -2.28
CA PRO A 85 -7.76 1.13 -3.07
C PRO A 85 -6.38 0.64 -3.56
N ALA A 86 -6.25 -0.64 -3.86
CA ALA A 86 -5.05 -1.16 -4.50
C ALA A 86 -4.97 -0.67 -5.96
N ALA A 87 -3.76 -0.42 -6.46
CA ALA A 87 -3.52 0.05 -7.82
C ALA A 87 -4.11 -0.90 -8.87
N TRP A 88 -3.99 -2.22 -8.66
CA TRP A 88 -4.59 -3.23 -9.55
C TRP A 88 -6.10 -3.05 -9.70
N GLY A 89 -6.80 -2.72 -8.61
CA GLY A 89 -8.23 -2.44 -8.66
C GLY A 89 -8.54 -1.21 -9.52
N LEU A 90 -7.75 -0.15 -9.38
CA LEU A 90 -7.92 1.06 -10.19
C LEU A 90 -7.66 0.79 -11.68
N GLY A 91 -6.64 -0.01 -12.01
CA GLY A 91 -6.39 -0.43 -13.38
C GLY A 91 -7.44 -1.40 -13.94
N ARG A 92 -8.06 -2.23 -13.09
CA ARG A 92 -9.18 -3.10 -13.49
C ARG A 92 -10.44 -2.31 -13.85
N LEU A 93 -10.69 -1.21 -13.14
CA LEU A 93 -11.76 -0.27 -13.46
C LEU A 93 -11.45 0.55 -14.72
N ASP A 94 -10.16 0.71 -15.04
CA ASP A 94 -9.65 1.48 -16.17
C ASP A 94 -10.21 2.91 -16.27
N ASP A 95 -10.42 3.53 -15.12
CA ASP A 95 -10.92 4.90 -14.99
C ASP A 95 -9.80 5.81 -14.47
N THR A 96 -9.20 6.57 -15.38
CA THR A 96 -8.10 7.48 -15.04
C THR A 96 -8.56 8.71 -14.26
N GLU A 97 -9.81 9.14 -14.39
CA GLU A 97 -10.36 10.26 -13.63
C GLU A 97 -10.55 9.85 -12.16
N LEU A 98 -11.10 8.66 -11.94
CA LEU A 98 -11.18 8.06 -10.61
C LEU A 98 -9.78 7.81 -10.01
N THR A 99 -8.83 7.34 -10.82
CA THR A 99 -7.43 7.16 -10.38
C THR A 99 -6.81 8.47 -9.94
N PHE A 100 -7.01 9.55 -10.71
CA PHE A 100 -6.59 10.89 -10.33
C PHE A 100 -7.24 11.34 -9.02
N ALA A 101 -8.57 11.19 -8.89
CA ALA A 101 -9.32 11.62 -7.71
C ALA A 101 -8.90 10.87 -6.44
N VAL A 102 -8.68 9.56 -6.54
CA VAL A 102 -8.14 8.74 -5.44
C VAL A 102 -6.77 9.27 -5.00
N HIS A 103 -5.85 9.47 -5.94
CA HIS A 103 -4.50 9.92 -5.62
C HIS A 103 -4.45 11.39 -5.15
N GLN A 104 -5.36 12.24 -5.62
CA GLN A 104 -5.52 13.60 -5.12
C GLN A 104 -6.00 13.60 -3.67
N GLU A 105 -7.00 12.77 -3.33
CA GLU A 105 -7.45 12.64 -1.94
C GLU A 105 -6.35 12.04 -1.05
N THR A 106 -5.60 11.04 -1.54
CA THR A 106 -4.41 10.52 -0.85
C THR A 106 -3.40 11.63 -0.56
N GLY A 107 -3.07 12.43 -1.57
CA GLY A 107 -2.15 13.55 -1.42
C GLY A 107 -2.67 14.59 -0.41
N ARG A 108 -3.96 14.92 -0.43
CA ARG A 108 -4.55 15.90 0.50
C ARG A 108 -4.40 15.45 1.95
N ARG A 109 -4.65 14.16 2.23
CA ARG A 109 -4.53 13.60 3.58
C ARG A 109 -3.08 13.51 4.05
N LEU A 110 -2.17 13.09 3.18
CA LEU A 110 -0.73 13.05 3.48
C LEU A 110 -0.16 14.46 3.72
N ARG A 111 -0.55 15.43 2.89
CA ARG A 111 -0.14 16.83 3.04
C ARG A 111 -0.64 17.41 4.36
N ALA A 112 -1.88 17.10 4.74
CA ALA A 112 -2.44 17.47 6.04
C ALA A 112 -1.66 16.83 7.21
N ALA A 113 -1.17 15.59 7.06
CA ALA A 113 -0.30 14.94 8.03
C ALA A 113 1.12 15.54 8.11
N GLY A 114 1.54 16.34 7.12
CA GLY A 114 2.88 16.93 7.03
C GLY A 114 3.87 16.13 6.17
N VAL A 115 3.40 15.11 5.46
CA VAL A 115 4.19 14.32 4.51
C VAL A 115 4.29 15.06 3.18
N GLY A 116 5.50 15.17 2.64
CA GLY A 116 5.81 15.95 1.44
C GLY A 116 6.01 15.12 0.18
N MET A 117 6.28 13.83 0.30
CA MET A 117 6.53 12.93 -0.83
C MET A 117 5.96 11.54 -0.58
N VAL A 118 5.38 10.93 -1.62
CA VAL A 118 5.06 9.50 -1.66
C VAL A 118 6.13 8.79 -2.45
N LEU A 119 6.63 7.68 -1.92
CA LEU A 119 7.48 6.74 -2.64
C LEU A 119 6.60 5.87 -3.54
N GLY A 120 6.03 6.49 -4.56
CA GLY A 120 5.12 5.92 -5.54
C GLY A 120 4.62 7.01 -6.51
N PRO A 121 3.71 6.65 -7.43
CA PRO A 121 3.08 5.34 -7.59
C PRO A 121 4.03 4.23 -8.06
N CYS A 122 3.65 2.97 -7.86
CA CYS A 122 4.30 1.84 -8.51
C CYS A 122 4.03 1.90 -10.02
N ALA A 123 5.11 1.85 -10.79
CA ALA A 123 5.14 1.95 -12.25
C ALA A 123 5.59 0.62 -12.89
N ASP A 124 5.64 -0.46 -12.10
CA ASP A 124 5.98 -1.79 -12.59
C ASP A 124 4.82 -2.38 -13.42
N ILE A 125 5.16 -3.03 -14.53
CA ILE A 125 4.23 -3.83 -15.33
C ILE A 125 4.26 -5.27 -14.81
N MET A 126 3.11 -5.79 -14.39
CA MET A 126 3.00 -7.13 -13.84
C MET A 126 3.05 -8.20 -14.93
N THR A 127 4.25 -8.60 -15.35
CA THR A 127 4.45 -9.61 -16.39
C THR A 127 4.56 -11.03 -15.83
N ALA A 128 5.02 -11.20 -14.58
CA ALA A 128 5.14 -12.50 -13.93
C ALA A 128 3.91 -12.86 -13.09
N ARG A 129 3.21 -13.96 -13.45
CA ARG A 129 2.00 -14.43 -12.75
C ARG A 129 2.20 -14.74 -11.26
N ARG A 130 3.40 -15.19 -10.86
CA ARG A 130 3.76 -15.52 -9.46
C ARG A 130 4.81 -14.56 -8.90
N ASN A 131 4.71 -13.28 -9.23
CA ASN A 131 5.61 -12.26 -8.69
C ASN A 131 5.43 -12.14 -7.16
N PRO A 132 6.49 -12.28 -6.35
CA PRO A 132 6.38 -12.30 -4.89
C PRO A 132 6.29 -10.91 -4.23
N VAL A 133 6.53 -9.81 -4.97
CA VAL A 133 6.78 -8.47 -4.38
C VAL A 133 5.79 -7.39 -4.86
N ILE A 134 5.41 -7.40 -6.13
CA ILE A 134 4.60 -6.35 -6.77
C ILE A 134 3.12 -6.65 -6.60
N GLY A 135 2.62 -7.79 -7.08
CA GLY A 135 1.23 -8.17 -6.83
C GLY A 135 0.23 -7.08 -7.22
N ALA A 136 -0.70 -6.79 -6.30
CA ALA A 136 -1.72 -5.76 -6.46
C ALA A 136 -1.19 -4.30 -6.42
N ARG A 137 0.13 -4.09 -6.31
CA ARG A 137 0.77 -2.77 -6.34
C ARG A 137 0.92 -2.22 -7.76
N ALA A 138 1.01 -3.10 -8.76
CA ALA A 138 0.95 -2.68 -10.17
C ALA A 138 -0.50 -2.35 -10.57
N PHE A 139 -0.66 -1.40 -11.49
CA PHE A 139 -1.98 -1.11 -12.07
C PHE A 139 -2.48 -2.22 -13.00
N GLY A 140 -1.58 -3.03 -13.57
CA GLY A 140 -1.96 -4.12 -14.48
C GLY A 140 -0.75 -4.80 -15.11
N ALA A 141 -1.03 -5.62 -16.12
CA ALA A 141 -0.04 -6.38 -16.89
C ALA A 141 0.30 -5.76 -18.26
N GLU A 142 -0.44 -4.74 -18.69
CA GLU A 142 -0.29 -4.10 -20.02
C GLU A 142 0.34 -2.72 -19.91
N GLY A 143 1.37 -2.44 -20.71
CA GLY A 143 2.16 -1.20 -20.63
C GLY A 143 1.33 0.07 -20.77
N ASP A 144 0.45 0.15 -21.76
CA ASP A 144 -0.39 1.34 -22.00
C ASP A 144 -1.40 1.59 -20.87
N LEU A 145 -1.90 0.52 -20.25
CA LEU A 145 -2.78 0.59 -19.07
C LEU A 145 -1.99 1.15 -17.88
N VAL A 146 -0.84 0.55 -17.58
CA VAL A 146 -0.01 1.02 -16.47
C VAL A 146 0.42 2.47 -16.69
N ALA A 147 0.83 2.85 -17.90
CA ALA A 147 1.26 4.21 -18.22
C ALA A 147 0.16 5.25 -17.93
N ARG A 148 -1.06 5.08 -18.45
CA ARG A 148 -2.13 6.07 -18.25
C ARG A 148 -2.55 6.21 -16.79
N HIS A 149 -2.55 5.11 -16.02
CA HIS A 149 -2.85 5.16 -14.59
C HIS A 149 -1.71 5.76 -13.76
N VAL A 150 -0.45 5.47 -14.09
CA VAL A 150 0.72 6.11 -13.47
C VAL A 150 0.67 7.62 -13.69
N VAL A 151 0.38 8.08 -14.90
CA VAL A 151 0.21 9.50 -15.23
C VAL A 151 -0.91 10.13 -14.38
N ALA A 152 -2.07 9.49 -14.30
CA ALA A 152 -3.19 9.97 -13.50
C ALA A 152 -2.85 10.06 -12.00
N ALA A 153 -2.18 9.03 -11.46
CA ALA A 153 -1.75 8.96 -10.08
C ALA A 153 -0.71 10.05 -9.73
N VAL A 154 0.30 10.25 -10.59
CA VAL A 154 1.30 11.31 -10.44
C VAL A 154 0.62 12.68 -10.42
N ARG A 155 -0.27 12.94 -11.39
CA ARG A 155 -0.99 14.22 -11.46
C ARG A 155 -1.88 14.45 -10.24
N GLY A 156 -2.57 13.41 -9.74
CA GLY A 156 -3.42 13.50 -8.56
C GLY A 156 -2.63 13.88 -7.31
N LEU A 157 -1.55 13.14 -6.99
CA LEU A 157 -0.69 13.43 -5.84
C LEU A 157 -0.08 14.84 -5.92
N ARG A 158 0.40 15.23 -7.11
CA ARG A 158 0.96 16.57 -7.35
C ARG A 158 -0.06 17.68 -7.19
N ALA A 159 -1.31 17.48 -7.64
CA ALA A 159 -2.39 18.46 -7.48
C ALA A 159 -2.70 18.76 -6.01
N ALA A 160 -2.40 17.83 -5.10
CA ALA A 160 -2.51 18.03 -3.66
C ALA A 160 -1.21 18.53 -2.98
N GLY A 161 -0.18 18.87 -3.77
CA GLY A 161 1.09 19.38 -3.27
C GLY A 161 2.00 18.31 -2.65
N VAL A 162 1.85 17.05 -3.05
CA VAL A 162 2.71 15.93 -2.63
C VAL A 162 3.57 15.48 -3.81
N GLN A 163 4.89 15.43 -3.58
CA GLN A 163 5.87 14.96 -4.56
C GLN A 163 5.76 13.44 -4.76
N THR A 164 6.23 12.94 -5.89
CA THR A 164 6.12 11.52 -6.28
C THR A 164 7.47 10.94 -6.67
N CYS A 165 7.70 9.68 -6.31
CA CYS A 165 8.90 8.92 -6.68
C CYS A 165 8.45 7.59 -7.32
N LEU A 166 8.51 7.51 -8.64
CA LEU A 166 8.12 6.29 -9.37
C LEU A 166 9.01 5.12 -8.98
N LYS A 167 8.50 3.89 -9.06
CA LYS A 167 9.30 2.70 -8.72
C LYS A 167 8.81 1.41 -9.39
N HIS A 168 9.63 0.38 -9.58
CA HIS A 168 11.05 0.29 -9.20
C HIS A 168 11.88 0.09 -10.47
N TRP A 169 12.54 1.14 -10.97
CA TRP A 169 13.31 1.04 -12.21
C TRP A 169 14.40 -0.04 -12.08
N PRO A 170 14.58 -0.92 -13.09
CA PRO A 170 14.02 -0.86 -14.44
C PRO A 170 12.68 -1.58 -14.64
N GLY A 171 12.05 -2.09 -13.59
CA GLY A 171 10.78 -2.82 -13.63
C GLY A 171 10.87 -4.13 -12.84
N HIS A 172 10.18 -4.19 -11.71
CA HIS A 172 10.21 -5.36 -10.80
C HIS A 172 9.13 -6.40 -11.13
N GLY A 173 8.10 -6.04 -11.91
CA GLY A 173 6.93 -6.90 -12.12
C GLY A 173 7.22 -8.23 -12.84
N GLY A 174 8.37 -8.36 -13.50
CA GLY A 174 8.86 -9.61 -14.09
C GLY A 174 9.78 -10.46 -13.20
N ALA A 175 10.15 -9.98 -12.01
CA ALA A 175 11.09 -10.68 -11.14
C ALA A 175 10.51 -11.99 -10.59
N ALA A 176 11.29 -13.08 -10.71
CA ALA A 176 10.94 -14.39 -10.15
C ALA A 176 11.33 -14.55 -8.67
N VAL A 177 12.17 -13.65 -8.15
CA VAL A 177 12.72 -13.70 -6.79
C VAL A 177 12.53 -12.36 -6.09
N ASP A 178 12.38 -12.42 -4.77
CA ASP A 178 12.23 -11.23 -3.94
C ASP A 178 13.58 -10.52 -3.76
N SER A 179 13.62 -9.21 -4.08
CA SER A 179 14.79 -8.34 -3.91
C SER A 179 15.17 -8.12 -2.44
N HIS A 180 14.28 -8.40 -1.49
CA HIS A 180 14.64 -8.47 -0.08
C HIS A 180 15.54 -9.68 0.20
N LEU A 181 15.49 -10.74 -0.61
CA LEU A 181 16.27 -11.96 -0.37
C LEU A 181 17.56 -12.00 -1.18
N GLN A 182 17.48 -11.68 -2.47
CA GLN A 182 18.63 -11.73 -3.39
C GLN A 182 18.40 -10.82 -4.59
N THR A 183 19.46 -10.52 -5.34
CA THR A 183 19.38 -9.64 -6.52
C THR A 183 18.57 -10.34 -7.62
N PRO A 184 17.38 -9.85 -8.00
CA PRO A 184 16.63 -10.41 -9.11
C PRO A 184 17.26 -9.99 -10.44
N VAL A 185 17.35 -10.92 -11.39
CA VAL A 185 17.62 -10.60 -12.79
C VAL A 185 16.30 -10.35 -13.49
N VAL A 186 16.18 -9.25 -14.21
CA VAL A 186 14.94 -8.83 -14.87
C VAL A 186 15.17 -8.52 -16.35
N GLU A 187 14.25 -8.97 -17.18
CA GLU A 187 14.17 -8.57 -18.58
C GLU A 187 13.52 -7.17 -18.66
N VAL A 188 14.20 -6.24 -19.31
CA VAL A 188 13.73 -4.85 -19.42
C VAL A 188 13.26 -4.61 -20.85
N GLY A 189 11.94 -4.44 -21.01
CA GLY A 189 11.31 -4.17 -22.30
C GLY A 189 11.03 -2.69 -22.54
N ALA A 190 10.88 -2.31 -23.81
CA ALA A 190 10.52 -0.94 -24.21
C ALA A 190 9.22 -0.43 -23.57
N ALA A 191 8.24 -1.31 -23.38
CA ALA A 191 6.98 -0.97 -22.70
C ALA A 191 7.19 -0.51 -21.26
N GLN A 192 8.07 -1.19 -20.51
CA GLN A 192 8.36 -0.84 -19.12
C GLN A 192 9.08 0.51 -19.02
N GLN A 193 10.01 0.77 -19.94
CA GLN A 193 10.71 2.06 -20.03
C GLN A 193 9.73 3.19 -20.38
N ALA A 194 8.79 2.96 -21.30
CA ALA A 194 7.78 3.93 -21.68
C ALA A 194 6.86 4.34 -20.51
N VAL A 195 6.51 3.41 -19.61
CA VAL A 195 5.75 3.72 -18.38
C VAL A 195 6.51 4.69 -17.48
N PHE A 196 7.80 4.43 -17.23
CA PHE A 196 8.64 5.32 -16.41
C PHE A 196 8.78 6.71 -17.04
N GLN A 197 9.01 6.76 -18.35
CA GLN A 197 9.08 8.01 -19.09
C GLN A 197 7.77 8.80 -19.00
N ALA A 198 6.62 8.16 -19.20
CA ALA A 198 5.31 8.80 -19.08
C ALA A 198 5.07 9.39 -17.68
N GLY A 199 5.48 8.69 -16.62
CA GLY A 199 5.37 9.21 -15.25
C GLY A 199 6.29 10.40 -14.98
N LEU A 200 7.52 10.38 -15.51
CA LEU A 200 8.45 11.52 -15.40
C LEU A 200 7.95 12.74 -16.17
N GLU A 201 7.41 12.54 -17.38
CA GLU A 201 6.78 13.58 -18.20
C GLU A 201 5.51 14.14 -17.53
N ALA A 202 4.74 13.32 -16.82
CA ALA A 202 3.63 13.76 -15.99
C ALA A 202 4.04 14.58 -14.77
N GLY A 203 5.34 14.59 -14.46
CA GLY A 203 5.96 15.49 -13.49
C GLY A 203 6.52 14.81 -12.25
N ALA A 204 6.72 13.49 -12.23
CA ALA A 204 7.31 12.83 -11.06
C ALA A 204 8.68 13.41 -10.70
N GLU A 205 8.87 13.76 -9.42
CA GLU A 205 10.09 14.38 -8.90
C GLU A 205 11.25 13.40 -8.73
N GLY A 206 10.92 12.12 -8.52
CA GLY A 206 11.91 11.07 -8.34
C GLY A 206 11.61 9.81 -9.13
N LEU A 207 12.66 9.03 -9.32
CA LEU A 207 12.63 7.67 -9.82
C LEU A 207 13.46 6.80 -8.88
N MET A 208 12.82 5.81 -8.27
CA MET A 208 13.46 4.84 -7.44
C MET A 208 14.03 3.72 -8.30
N LEU A 209 15.32 3.45 -8.11
CA LEU A 209 16.02 2.31 -8.69
C LEU A 209 15.94 1.15 -7.69
N GLY A 210 15.38 0.04 -8.15
CA GLY A 210 15.36 -1.20 -7.37
C GLY A 210 16.72 -1.89 -7.39
N HIS A 211 16.97 -2.78 -6.43
CA HIS A 211 18.15 -3.67 -6.44
C HIS A 211 17.96 -4.83 -7.42
N LEU A 212 17.71 -4.49 -8.68
CA LEU A 212 17.38 -5.38 -9.79
C LEU A 212 18.50 -5.30 -10.82
N SER A 213 19.00 -6.45 -11.29
CA SER A 213 19.99 -6.54 -12.36
C SER A 213 19.25 -6.65 -13.69
N PRO A 214 19.31 -5.65 -14.59
CA PRO A 214 18.87 -5.87 -15.95
C PRO A 214 19.63 -7.06 -16.57
N ALA A 215 18.97 -7.85 -17.42
CA ALA A 215 19.63 -8.94 -18.12
C ALA A 215 20.88 -8.44 -18.87
N GLY A 216 22.00 -9.17 -18.76
CA GLY A 216 23.26 -8.81 -19.40
C GLY A 216 24.14 -7.78 -18.69
N THR A 217 23.79 -7.31 -17.47
CA THR A 217 24.61 -6.32 -16.74
C THR A 217 25.70 -6.90 -15.85
N ASP A 218 26.10 -8.16 -16.07
CA ASP A 218 27.06 -8.90 -15.24
C ASP A 218 26.78 -8.65 -13.75
N TRP A 219 25.73 -9.25 -13.19
CA TRP A 219 25.33 -9.19 -11.76
C TRP A 219 25.02 -7.79 -11.16
N ARG A 220 25.31 -6.68 -11.85
CA ARG A 220 25.19 -5.34 -11.28
C ARG A 220 23.74 -4.87 -11.27
N PRO A 221 23.18 -4.60 -10.07
CA PRO A 221 21.86 -4.00 -9.98
C PRO A 221 21.88 -2.55 -10.46
N ALA A 222 20.74 -2.05 -10.91
CA ALA A 222 20.53 -0.68 -11.36
C ALA A 222 21.10 0.37 -10.39
N THR A 223 20.94 0.16 -9.08
CA THR A 223 21.47 1.06 -8.03
C THR A 223 22.99 1.17 -7.97
N LEU A 224 23.72 0.29 -8.66
CA LEU A 224 25.18 0.28 -8.77
C LEU A 224 25.67 0.48 -10.23
N ASP A 225 24.77 0.77 -11.17
CA ASP A 225 25.09 1.01 -12.59
C ASP A 225 24.99 2.50 -12.93
N ALA A 226 26.06 3.25 -12.64
CA ALA A 226 26.14 4.68 -12.96
C ALA A 226 26.03 4.96 -14.46
N ALA A 227 26.53 4.06 -15.31
CA ALA A 227 26.42 4.22 -16.76
C ALA A 227 24.96 4.04 -17.21
N GLY A 228 24.25 3.05 -16.67
CA GLY A 228 22.81 2.87 -16.87
C GLY A 228 21.99 4.05 -16.42
N LEU A 229 22.26 4.58 -15.22
CA LEU A 229 21.58 5.79 -14.73
C LEU A 229 21.88 7.01 -15.62
N ALA A 230 23.11 7.17 -16.10
CA ALA A 230 23.46 8.26 -17.02
C ALA A 230 22.71 8.15 -18.36
N ARG A 231 22.61 6.93 -18.93
CA ARG A 231 21.79 6.67 -20.14
C ARG A 231 20.32 7.01 -19.89
N LEU A 232 19.75 6.52 -18.79
CA LEU A 232 18.37 6.80 -18.39
C LEU A 232 18.09 8.30 -18.26
N ARG A 233 19.00 9.08 -17.66
CA ARG A 233 18.88 10.54 -17.57
C ARG A 233 18.91 11.22 -18.93
N ALA A 234 19.68 10.70 -19.89
CA ALA A 234 19.75 11.22 -21.24
C ALA A 234 18.48 10.89 -22.05
N GLU A 235 17.88 9.73 -21.81
CA GLU A 235 16.65 9.27 -22.48
C GLU A 235 15.38 9.93 -21.93
N ALA A 236 15.36 10.29 -20.64
CA ALA A 236 14.22 10.94 -19.98
C ALA A 236 14.60 12.32 -19.38
N PRO A 237 14.98 13.31 -20.21
CA PRO A 237 15.37 14.62 -19.73
C PRO A 237 14.16 15.41 -19.22
N ARG A 238 14.35 16.17 -18.13
CA ARG A 238 13.34 17.06 -17.56
C ARG A 238 13.97 18.41 -17.19
N PRO A 239 13.28 19.55 -17.43
CA PRO A 239 13.71 20.83 -16.86
C PRO A 239 13.84 20.74 -15.34
N GLY A 240 15.03 21.08 -14.81
CA GLY A 240 15.35 20.93 -13.38
C GLY A 240 15.72 19.51 -12.93
N GLY A 241 15.71 18.52 -13.83
CA GLY A 241 16.05 17.14 -13.55
C GLY A 241 15.01 16.39 -12.72
N TRP A 242 15.38 15.18 -12.29
CA TRP A 242 14.63 14.34 -11.34
C TRP A 242 15.62 13.61 -10.43
N LEU A 243 15.16 13.23 -9.24
CA LEU A 243 15.97 12.55 -8.22
C LEU A 243 16.03 11.04 -8.47
N ALA A 244 17.24 10.51 -8.62
CA ALA A 244 17.48 9.08 -8.58
C ALA A 244 17.55 8.62 -7.11
N VAL A 245 16.61 7.79 -6.69
CA VAL A 245 16.52 7.30 -5.30
C VAL A 245 16.88 5.82 -5.31
N ALA A 246 17.84 5.36 -4.52
CA ALA A 246 18.00 3.92 -4.32
C ALA A 246 16.88 3.42 -3.39
N ASP A 247 16.33 2.26 -3.71
CA ASP A 247 15.53 1.47 -2.75
C ASP A 247 16.33 1.16 -1.47
N ASP A 248 15.71 0.55 -0.47
CA ASP A 248 16.31 0.36 0.85
C ASP A 248 17.65 -0.37 0.76
N VAL A 249 18.72 0.36 1.03
CA VAL A 249 20.09 -0.13 0.80
C VAL A 249 20.53 -1.18 1.82
N SER A 250 19.68 -1.55 2.77
CA SER A 250 19.87 -2.71 3.64
C SER A 250 19.30 -4.01 3.07
N MET A 251 18.56 -3.98 1.96
CA MET A 251 17.96 -5.15 1.34
C MET A 251 18.98 -6.19 0.86
N GLY A 252 18.58 -7.45 0.94
CA GLY A 252 19.39 -8.59 0.52
C GLY A 252 19.88 -8.55 -0.93
N GLY A 253 19.16 -7.84 -1.81
CA GLY A 253 19.51 -7.60 -3.20
C GLY A 253 20.83 -6.87 -3.44
N LEU A 254 21.44 -6.26 -2.43
CA LEU A 254 22.78 -5.67 -2.54
C LEU A 254 23.90 -6.54 -2.00
N ARG A 255 23.60 -7.61 -1.25
CA ARG A 255 24.63 -8.39 -0.53
C ARG A 255 25.71 -8.95 -1.45
N GLU A 256 25.29 -9.73 -2.44
CA GLU A 256 26.24 -10.35 -3.37
C GLU A 256 26.94 -9.32 -4.28
N PRO A 257 26.22 -8.33 -4.86
CA PRO A 257 26.87 -7.23 -5.56
C PRO A 257 27.95 -6.51 -4.75
N MET A 258 27.70 -6.23 -3.47
CA MET A 258 28.66 -5.56 -2.59
C MET A 258 29.89 -6.43 -2.29
N ARG A 259 29.72 -7.75 -2.09
CA ARG A 259 30.87 -8.67 -1.95
C ARG A 259 31.75 -8.66 -3.20
N ARG A 260 31.16 -8.67 -4.39
CA ARG A 260 31.90 -8.62 -5.66
C ARG A 260 32.67 -7.32 -5.86
N LEU A 261 32.20 -6.22 -5.26
CA LEU A 261 32.91 -4.95 -5.18
C LEU A 261 33.98 -4.90 -4.07
N GLY A 262 34.19 -5.99 -3.32
CA GLY A 262 35.13 -6.04 -2.20
C GLY A 262 34.64 -5.28 -0.95
N VAL A 263 33.35 -4.95 -0.88
CA VAL A 263 32.75 -4.27 0.28
C VAL A 263 32.38 -5.31 1.34
N THR A 264 32.75 -5.03 2.59
CA THR A 264 32.33 -5.84 3.73
C THR A 264 30.81 -5.84 3.87
N VAL A 265 30.22 -7.02 3.97
CA VAL A 265 28.76 -7.20 4.11
C VAL A 265 28.46 -7.69 5.52
N PRO A 266 27.66 -6.97 6.31
CA PRO A 266 27.20 -7.44 7.62
C PRO A 266 26.48 -8.78 7.53
N ARG A 267 26.37 -9.47 8.67
CA ARG A 267 25.62 -10.71 8.75
C ARG A 267 24.12 -10.41 8.61
N ASP A 268 23.44 -11.16 7.76
CA ASP A 268 21.97 -11.21 7.78
C ASP A 268 21.53 -12.24 8.83
N GLU A 269 20.64 -11.82 9.72
CA GLU A 269 20.04 -12.66 10.77
C GLU A 269 18.88 -13.53 10.26
N GLY A 270 18.72 -13.63 8.93
CA GLY A 270 17.69 -14.42 8.27
C GLY A 270 16.42 -13.63 7.97
N THR A 271 16.50 -12.29 7.99
CA THR A 271 15.34 -11.41 7.78
C THR A 271 15.22 -10.92 6.33
N GLY A 272 16.27 -11.12 5.52
CA GLY A 272 16.41 -10.49 4.21
C GLY A 272 16.87 -9.02 4.29
N MET A 273 16.90 -8.43 5.46
CA MET A 273 17.38 -7.08 5.68
C MET A 273 18.66 -7.12 6.51
N LEU A 274 19.65 -6.34 6.10
CA LEU A 274 20.86 -6.13 6.89
C LEU A 274 20.58 -5.17 8.05
N PRO A 275 21.22 -5.35 9.21
CA PRO A 275 21.18 -4.37 10.29
C PRO A 275 21.79 -3.05 9.80
N VAL A 276 20.98 -2.00 9.75
CA VAL A 276 21.35 -0.71 9.16
C VAL A 276 22.49 -0.06 9.94
N GLU A 277 22.49 -0.23 11.26
CA GLU A 277 23.51 0.22 12.20
C GLU A 277 24.89 -0.35 11.90
N ASP A 278 24.98 -1.53 11.29
CA ASP A 278 26.23 -2.25 11.02
C ASP A 278 26.77 -2.00 9.61
N LEU A 279 26.02 -1.29 8.75
CA LEU A 279 26.47 -0.98 7.39
C LEU A 279 27.76 -0.15 7.45
N PRO A 280 28.85 -0.55 6.77
CA PRO A 280 30.13 0.15 6.81
C PRO A 280 30.12 1.38 5.90
N ALA A 281 31.00 2.35 6.16
CA ALA A 281 31.14 3.55 5.30
C ALA A 281 31.48 3.20 3.84
N SER A 282 32.19 2.10 3.60
CA SER A 282 32.49 1.59 2.25
C SER A 282 31.24 1.17 1.46
N TRP A 283 30.16 0.76 2.15
CA TRP A 283 28.85 0.49 1.53
C TRP A 283 28.30 1.74 0.83
N PHE A 284 28.33 2.88 1.53
CA PHE A 284 27.86 4.16 1.01
C PHE A 284 28.80 4.75 -0.03
N ALA A 285 30.11 4.47 0.05
CA ALA A 285 31.05 4.83 -1.00
C ALA A 285 30.75 4.09 -2.32
N ALA A 286 30.43 2.79 -2.25
CA ALA A 286 30.02 2.01 -3.43
C ALA A 286 28.69 2.51 -4.01
N LEU A 287 27.70 2.81 -3.17
CA LEU A 287 26.44 3.44 -3.62
C LEU A 287 26.66 4.83 -4.26
N ALA A 288 27.59 5.63 -3.71
CA ALA A 288 27.97 6.91 -4.30
C ALA A 288 28.54 6.75 -5.72
N ALA A 289 29.33 5.71 -5.95
CA ALA A 289 29.85 5.39 -7.27
C ALA A 289 28.75 4.91 -8.24
N GLY A 290 27.63 4.38 -7.74
CA GLY A 290 26.44 3.99 -8.54
C GLY A 290 25.60 5.18 -9.02
N GLY A 291 25.76 6.37 -8.43
CA GLY A 291 25.20 7.62 -8.96
C GLY A 291 23.80 8.01 -8.47
N CYS A 292 23.08 7.18 -7.70
CA CYS A 292 21.78 7.56 -7.11
C CYS A 292 21.91 8.79 -6.19
N ASP A 293 21.09 9.81 -6.36
CA ASP A 293 21.12 11.06 -5.58
C ASP A 293 20.84 10.83 -4.09
N LEU A 294 19.84 9.99 -3.79
CA LEU A 294 19.39 9.67 -2.43
C LEU A 294 19.42 8.17 -2.17
N TRP A 295 19.59 7.78 -0.89
CA TRP A 295 19.55 6.38 -0.44
C TRP A 295 18.57 6.19 0.71
N LEU A 296 17.61 5.29 0.52
CA LEU A 296 16.64 4.96 1.56
C LEU A 296 17.21 3.95 2.55
N LEU A 297 16.91 4.14 3.84
CA LEU A 297 17.18 3.18 4.91
C LEU A 297 16.00 3.13 5.87
N ARG A 298 15.69 1.95 6.41
CA ARG A 298 14.69 1.77 7.48
C ARG A 298 15.14 2.26 8.86
N GLY A 299 16.41 2.62 9.04
CA GLY A 299 16.96 3.06 10.33
C GLY A 299 18.16 4.00 10.17
N LEU A 300 18.86 4.27 11.27
CA LEU A 300 20.03 5.13 11.29
C LEU A 300 21.33 4.33 11.11
N PRO A 301 22.14 4.61 10.06
CA PRO A 301 23.40 3.91 9.81
C PRO A 301 24.53 4.43 10.71
N VAL A 302 24.40 4.23 12.02
CA VAL A 302 25.32 4.76 13.04
C VAL A 302 26.74 4.19 12.94
N GLY A 303 26.94 3.00 12.38
CA GLY A 303 28.28 2.44 12.13
C GLY A 303 29.02 3.19 11.03
N ALA A 304 28.36 3.52 9.92
CA ALA A 304 28.94 4.33 8.85
C ALA A 304 29.05 5.81 9.20
N PHE A 305 28.10 6.33 9.99
CA PHE A 305 28.01 7.75 10.34
C PHE A 305 27.79 7.92 11.85
N PRO A 306 28.79 7.61 12.68
CA PRO A 306 28.69 7.76 14.13
C PRO A 306 28.53 9.23 14.50
N VAL A 307 27.99 9.56 15.68
CA VAL A 307 28.03 10.91 16.26
C VAL A 307 28.89 10.85 17.51
N ARG A 308 29.90 11.72 17.60
CA ARG A 308 30.82 11.76 18.74
C ARG A 308 30.17 12.49 19.91
N GLU A 309 30.56 12.15 21.13
CA GLU A 309 30.09 12.85 22.35
C GLU A 309 30.42 14.34 22.32
N THR A 310 31.49 14.75 21.64
CA THR A 310 31.82 16.17 21.47
C THR A 310 30.87 16.92 20.53
N GLU A 311 30.08 16.20 19.73
CA GLU A 311 29.10 16.76 18.80
C GLU A 311 27.69 16.83 19.40
N THR A 312 27.46 16.30 20.61
CA THR A 312 26.14 16.36 21.25
C THR A 312 25.84 17.78 21.71
N GLU A 313 24.85 18.41 21.10
CA GLU A 313 24.23 19.61 21.66
C GLU A 313 23.41 19.24 22.90
N THR A 314 23.58 20.00 23.99
CA THR A 314 22.87 19.83 25.26
C THR A 314 21.46 20.39 25.26
N GLU A 315 21.02 21.03 24.16
CA GLU A 315 19.68 21.60 24.11
C GLU A 315 18.62 20.49 24.09
N PRO A 316 17.64 20.55 25.02
CA PRO A 316 16.62 19.54 25.13
C PRO A 316 15.90 19.39 23.79
N VAL A 317 15.68 18.14 23.41
CA VAL A 317 14.80 17.81 22.31
C VAL A 317 13.43 18.39 22.63
N PRO A 318 12.81 19.20 21.75
CA PRO A 318 11.43 19.59 21.93
C PRO A 318 10.57 18.34 21.74
N VAL A 319 10.32 17.63 22.84
CA VAL A 319 9.20 16.70 22.91
C VAL A 319 7.98 17.60 23.08
N PRO A 320 7.11 17.74 22.08
CA PRO A 320 5.88 18.49 22.31
C PRO A 320 5.18 17.85 23.50
N GLU A 321 4.82 18.66 24.50
CA GLU A 321 3.99 18.19 25.61
C GLU A 321 2.81 17.43 25.01
N ARG A 322 2.53 16.23 25.54
CA ARG A 322 1.27 15.55 25.25
C ARG A 322 0.18 16.50 25.72
N THR A 323 -0.34 17.34 24.83
CA THR A 323 -1.44 18.24 25.16
C THR A 323 -2.64 17.36 25.46
N SER A 324 -2.87 17.14 26.76
CA SER A 324 -4.11 16.60 27.27
C SER A 324 -5.19 17.67 27.07
N GLY A 325 -5.91 17.58 25.96
CA GLY A 325 -7.19 18.28 25.79
C GLY A 325 -7.18 19.49 24.83
N GLY A 326 -8.20 19.47 23.96
CA GLY A 326 -9.00 20.60 23.45
C GLY A 326 -8.32 21.90 22.99
N GLY A 327 -8.44 22.22 21.70
CA GLY A 327 -8.27 23.60 21.23
C GLY A 327 -7.97 23.77 19.72
N ASP A 328 -9.02 23.93 18.92
CA ASP A 328 -9.22 24.95 17.88
C ASP A 328 -8.09 25.27 16.88
N GLY A 329 -7.58 24.25 16.17
CA GLY A 329 -7.17 24.44 14.77
C GLY A 329 -8.40 24.32 13.86
N PRO A 330 -8.41 24.87 12.61
CA PRO A 330 -9.54 24.70 11.71
C PRO A 330 -9.85 23.22 11.64
N GLY A 331 -11.04 22.85 12.13
CA GLY A 331 -11.50 21.47 12.23
C GLY A 331 -11.49 20.87 10.84
N VAL A 332 -10.39 20.22 10.47
CA VAL A 332 -10.37 19.36 9.30
C VAL A 332 -11.27 18.21 9.69
N ALA A 333 -12.50 18.25 9.19
CA ALA A 333 -13.52 17.25 9.43
C ALA A 333 -12.87 15.86 9.43
N ILE A 334 -12.89 15.21 10.59
CA ILE A 334 -12.57 13.81 10.73
C ILE A 334 -13.68 13.09 9.96
N TYR A 335 -13.37 12.84 8.69
CA TYR A 335 -14.01 11.90 7.78
C TYR A 335 -15.54 11.96 7.70
N THR A 336 -16.06 12.48 6.58
CA THR A 336 -17.37 12.03 6.09
C THR A 336 -17.16 10.66 5.41
N PRO A 337 -17.76 9.57 5.89
CA PRO A 337 -17.56 8.23 5.34
C PRO A 337 -18.15 8.04 3.93
N ASP A 338 -19.02 8.95 3.47
CA ASP A 338 -20.02 8.60 2.48
C ASP A 338 -19.71 9.06 1.04
N GLU A 339 -18.68 9.89 0.80
CA GLU A 339 -18.45 10.49 -0.53
C GLU A 339 -16.97 10.57 -0.97
N SER A 340 -16.03 9.89 -0.29
CA SER A 340 -14.62 9.95 -0.73
C SER A 340 -14.39 9.12 -2.01
N PRO A 341 -13.49 9.52 -2.93
CA PRO A 341 -13.10 8.71 -4.10
C PRO A 341 -12.64 7.30 -3.75
N TYR A 342 -12.16 7.07 -2.51
CA TYR A 342 -11.83 5.73 -2.02
C TYR A 342 -13.07 4.81 -1.96
N GLN A 343 -14.21 5.35 -1.54
CA GLN A 343 -15.45 4.60 -1.40
C GLN A 343 -16.12 4.39 -2.75
N GLU A 344 -16.10 5.40 -3.63
CA GLU A 344 -16.55 5.24 -5.01
C GLU A 344 -15.79 4.11 -5.71
N ALA A 345 -14.45 4.13 -5.63
CA ALA A 345 -13.62 3.08 -6.22
C ALA A 345 -13.95 1.69 -5.63
N ARG A 346 -14.11 1.59 -4.30
CA ARG A 346 -14.52 0.32 -3.66
C ARG A 346 -15.90 -0.15 -4.12
N HIS A 347 -16.87 0.75 -4.19
CA HIS A 347 -18.22 0.45 -4.63
C HIS A 347 -18.22 -0.03 -6.08
N ARG A 348 -17.52 0.66 -6.98
CA ARG A 348 -17.40 0.26 -8.38
C ARG A 348 -16.67 -1.07 -8.56
N LEU A 349 -15.66 -1.37 -7.73
CA LEU A 349 -15.01 -2.68 -7.71
C LEU A 349 -15.97 -3.81 -7.28
N LEU A 350 -16.87 -3.52 -6.34
CA LEU A 350 -17.87 -4.49 -5.87
C LEU A 350 -19.02 -4.69 -6.88
N VAL A 351 -19.49 -3.62 -7.53
CA VAL A 351 -20.69 -3.64 -8.39
C VAL A 351 -20.37 -3.85 -9.87
N GLY A 352 -19.23 -3.34 -10.35
CA GLY A 352 -18.89 -3.25 -11.78
C GLY A 352 -17.98 -4.37 -12.29
N THR A 353 -17.53 -5.28 -11.42
CA THR A 353 -16.66 -6.40 -11.84
C THR A 353 -17.53 -7.65 -11.99
N PRO A 354 -17.60 -8.30 -13.17
CA PRO A 354 -18.16 -9.65 -13.21
C PRO A 354 -17.42 -10.50 -12.17
N PRO A 355 -18.13 -11.34 -11.38
CA PRO A 355 -17.50 -12.16 -10.37
C PRO A 355 -16.38 -12.95 -11.05
N LEU A 356 -15.22 -12.97 -10.40
CA LEU A 356 -14.08 -13.79 -10.80
C LEU A 356 -14.60 -15.16 -11.22
N MET A 357 -14.59 -15.47 -12.53
CA MET A 357 -14.80 -16.85 -12.95
C MET A 357 -13.71 -17.65 -12.23
N GLY A 358 -14.12 -18.62 -11.42
CA GLY A 358 -13.34 -19.20 -10.32
C GLY A 358 -11.96 -19.79 -10.66
N GLN A 359 -11.53 -19.78 -11.92
CA GLN A 359 -10.19 -20.17 -12.33
C GLN A 359 -9.09 -19.18 -11.91
N GLU A 360 -9.32 -17.85 -11.92
CA GLU A 360 -8.27 -16.88 -11.58
C GLU A 360 -7.92 -16.82 -10.08
N LEU A 361 -8.86 -17.19 -9.21
CA LEU A 361 -8.65 -17.27 -7.75
C LEU A 361 -8.00 -18.60 -7.33
N ALA A 362 -8.29 -19.70 -8.03
CA ALA A 362 -7.75 -21.02 -7.72
C ALA A 362 -6.24 -21.12 -7.96
N ASP A 363 -5.70 -20.35 -8.91
CA ASP A 363 -4.30 -20.42 -9.33
C ASP A 363 -3.35 -19.48 -8.55
N GLN A 364 -3.88 -18.59 -7.70
CA GLN A 364 -3.11 -17.56 -6.97
C GLN A 364 -2.57 -18.02 -5.59
N GLY A 365 -2.82 -19.27 -5.18
CA GLY A 365 -2.40 -19.73 -3.86
C GLY A 365 -3.16 -19.04 -2.71
N PRO A 366 -2.88 -19.38 -1.44
CA PRO A 366 -3.79 -19.12 -0.33
C PRO A 366 -3.88 -17.63 0.00
N ILE A 367 -4.93 -16.99 -0.51
CA ILE A 367 -5.46 -15.74 0.02
C ILE A 367 -6.24 -16.12 1.30
N GLY A 368 -5.86 -15.54 2.44
CA GLY A 368 -6.32 -15.93 3.77
C GLY A 368 -7.84 -15.97 3.96
N HIS A 369 -8.27 -16.62 5.06
CA HIS A 369 -9.65 -16.83 5.50
C HIS A 369 -10.67 -15.82 4.94
N GLY A 370 -11.50 -16.30 4.00
CA GLY A 370 -12.51 -15.51 3.32
C GLY A 370 -13.92 -15.90 3.74
N LEU A 371 -14.77 -14.91 3.97
CA LEU A 371 -16.22 -15.07 4.10
C LEU A 371 -16.85 -14.68 2.76
N ALA A 372 -17.68 -15.56 2.20
CA ALA A 372 -18.48 -15.26 1.02
C ALA A 372 -19.92 -14.91 1.44
N VAL A 373 -20.46 -13.80 0.93
CA VAL A 373 -21.90 -13.48 1.01
C VAL A 373 -22.48 -13.48 -0.40
N LEU A 374 -23.56 -14.23 -0.61
CA LEU A 374 -24.29 -14.32 -1.88
C LEU A 374 -25.60 -13.53 -1.79
N ASP A 375 -25.88 -12.73 -2.82
CA ASP A 375 -27.20 -12.17 -3.11
C ASP A 375 -27.97 -13.14 -4.03
N LEU A 376 -29.20 -13.48 -3.66
CA LEU A 376 -30.08 -14.40 -4.39
C LEU A 376 -31.39 -13.71 -4.77
N ALA A 377 -31.28 -12.61 -5.52
CA ALA A 377 -32.45 -11.99 -6.15
C ALA A 377 -32.61 -12.50 -7.60
N GLY A 378 -33.48 -13.50 -7.79
CA GLY A 378 -33.93 -13.97 -9.11
C GLY A 378 -33.05 -15.07 -9.73
N GLN A 379 -33.72 -16.09 -10.28
CA GLN A 379 -33.15 -17.41 -10.61
C GLN A 379 -32.05 -17.50 -11.68
N ASP A 380 -31.37 -16.43 -12.09
CA ASP A 380 -30.30 -16.52 -13.12
C ASP A 380 -29.12 -15.54 -12.94
N ARG A 381 -28.95 -14.93 -11.76
CA ARG A 381 -27.78 -14.07 -11.48
C ARG A 381 -27.24 -14.30 -10.09
N TRP A 382 -26.01 -14.80 -10.03
CA TRP A 382 -25.24 -14.98 -8.80
C TRP A 382 -24.30 -13.78 -8.61
N GLN A 383 -24.28 -13.17 -7.44
CA GLN A 383 -23.23 -12.22 -7.04
C GLN A 383 -22.45 -12.78 -5.84
N VAL A 384 -21.12 -12.84 -5.97
CA VAL A 384 -20.20 -13.37 -4.95
C VAL A 384 -19.41 -12.22 -4.35
N ALA A 385 -19.64 -11.89 -3.07
CA ALA A 385 -18.79 -10.97 -2.33
C ALA A 385 -17.72 -11.76 -1.57
N ILE A 386 -16.44 -11.59 -1.89
CA ILE A 386 -15.30 -12.23 -1.20
C ILE A 386 -14.66 -11.20 -0.26
N GLY A 387 -14.84 -11.37 1.05
CA GLY A 387 -14.17 -10.54 2.05
C GLY A 387 -12.77 -11.08 2.36
N THR A 388 -11.71 -10.30 2.11
CA THR A 388 -10.33 -10.68 2.46
C THR A 388 -9.91 -10.04 3.80
N GLY A 389 -9.77 -10.84 4.86
CA GLY A 389 -8.88 -10.56 5.99
C GLY A 389 -9.50 -10.14 7.33
N GLU A 390 -8.88 -10.63 8.41
CA GLU A 390 -9.27 -10.59 9.84
C GLU A 390 -9.64 -9.23 10.46
N ARG A 391 -9.40 -8.11 9.76
CA ARG A 391 -9.69 -6.75 10.31
C ARG A 391 -10.93 -6.07 9.74
N GLU A 392 -11.59 -6.67 8.75
CA GLU A 392 -12.87 -6.15 8.22
C GLU A 392 -14.11 -6.60 9.03
N HIS A 393 -13.90 -7.48 10.03
CA HIS A 393 -14.92 -7.98 10.96
C HIS A 393 -15.76 -6.89 11.67
N HIS A 394 -15.19 -5.69 11.88
CA HIS A 394 -15.91 -4.59 12.52
C HIS A 394 -16.80 -3.78 11.57
N ARG A 395 -16.63 -3.91 10.24
CA ARG A 395 -17.36 -3.10 9.25
C ARG A 395 -18.67 -3.73 8.79
N LEU A 396 -18.77 -5.06 8.77
CA LEU A 396 -20.04 -5.77 8.56
C LEU A 396 -21.11 -5.40 9.60
N ARG A 397 -20.71 -4.98 10.81
CA ARG A 397 -21.63 -4.48 11.85
C ARG A 397 -22.40 -3.21 11.48
N ARG A 398 -21.94 -2.41 10.51
CA ARG A 398 -22.57 -1.11 10.15
C ARG A 398 -23.48 -1.16 8.93
N TRP A 399 -23.36 -2.19 8.09
CA TRP A 399 -24.08 -2.23 6.81
C TRP A 399 -25.56 -2.63 6.95
N VAL A 400 -25.97 -3.13 8.12
CA VAL A 400 -27.35 -3.58 8.38
C VAL A 400 -28.26 -2.45 8.88
N GLY A 401 -27.79 -1.20 9.03
CA GLY A 401 -28.44 -0.25 9.96
C GLY A 401 -28.77 1.18 9.54
N HIS A 402 -28.55 1.67 8.31
CA HIS A 402 -28.89 3.07 8.00
C HIS A 402 -29.57 3.29 6.65
N ARG A 403 -30.80 3.84 6.71
CA ARG A 403 -31.52 4.46 5.58
C ARG A 403 -30.76 5.70 5.12
N CYS A 404 -30.59 5.84 3.81
CA CYS A 404 -30.14 7.07 3.17
C CYS A 404 -31.36 7.96 2.85
N PRO A 405 -31.54 9.14 3.47
CA PRO A 405 -32.61 10.06 3.10
C PRO A 405 -32.10 11.08 2.08
N GLY A 406 -32.68 11.10 0.87
CA GLY A 406 -32.71 12.31 0.05
C GLY A 406 -31.95 12.35 -1.28
N HIS A 407 -31.77 11.25 -2.02
CA HIS A 407 -31.28 11.33 -3.41
C HIS A 407 -32.35 11.04 -4.46
N SER A 408 -32.51 12.01 -5.36
CA SER A 408 -33.53 12.18 -6.38
C SER A 408 -33.27 11.43 -7.69
N TRP A 409 -32.76 10.19 -7.63
CA TRP A 409 -32.51 9.35 -8.82
C TRP A 409 -33.68 8.42 -9.18
N CYS A 410 -34.92 8.89 -8.99
CA CYS A 410 -36.09 8.19 -9.51
C CYS A 410 -37.23 9.19 -9.77
N GLN A 411 -37.23 9.83 -10.95
CA GLN A 411 -38.38 10.55 -11.48
C GLN A 411 -38.81 10.01 -12.86
N ASP A 412 -38.73 8.69 -13.04
CA ASP A 412 -39.45 8.01 -14.12
C ASP A 412 -40.01 6.68 -13.60
N PRO A 413 -41.27 6.66 -13.11
CA PRO A 413 -41.91 5.46 -12.57
C PRO A 413 -42.10 4.33 -13.61
N ALA A 414 -41.90 4.59 -14.91
CA ALA A 414 -42.16 3.62 -15.96
C ALA A 414 -40.93 2.80 -16.40
N ARG A 415 -39.72 3.14 -15.94
CA ARG A 415 -38.48 2.41 -16.28
C ARG A 415 -37.80 1.68 -15.11
N ALA A 416 -38.39 1.73 -13.91
CA ALA A 416 -37.89 1.05 -12.70
C ALA A 416 -38.20 -0.46 -12.64
N SER A 417 -38.51 -1.12 -13.76
CA SER A 417 -38.91 -2.54 -13.80
C SER A 417 -37.88 -3.49 -14.40
N ALA A 418 -36.60 -3.09 -14.49
CA ALA A 418 -35.52 -4.00 -14.87
C ALA A 418 -34.35 -3.93 -13.88
N GLY A 419 -34.44 -4.73 -12.80
CA GLY A 419 -33.26 -5.43 -12.28
C GLY A 419 -32.63 -5.00 -10.96
N THR A 420 -33.36 -4.42 -10.01
CA THR A 420 -32.89 -4.30 -8.61
C THR A 420 -33.99 -4.71 -7.65
N GLY A 421 -33.98 -5.98 -7.21
CA GLY A 421 -34.86 -6.50 -6.15
C GLY A 421 -34.24 -6.32 -4.75
N PRO A 422 -35.04 -6.42 -3.67
CA PRO A 422 -34.55 -6.45 -2.30
C PRO A 422 -33.77 -7.76 -2.00
N VAL A 423 -32.78 -7.68 -1.10
CA VAL A 423 -31.96 -8.82 -0.68
C VAL A 423 -32.75 -9.69 0.30
N ASP A 424 -33.11 -10.91 -0.10
CA ASP A 424 -34.01 -11.78 0.68
C ASP A 424 -33.30 -13.00 1.32
N ARG A 425 -31.98 -13.21 1.10
CA ARG A 425 -31.23 -14.39 1.60
C ARG A 425 -29.76 -14.09 1.89
N LEU A 426 -29.16 -14.76 2.89
CA LEU A 426 -27.74 -14.63 3.24
C LEU A 426 -27.05 -16.01 3.22
N LEU A 427 -26.05 -16.19 2.35
CA LEU A 427 -25.21 -17.39 2.35
C LEU A 427 -23.86 -17.18 3.04
N VAL A 428 -23.31 -18.23 3.65
CA VAL A 428 -21.95 -18.29 4.22
C VAL A 428 -21.25 -19.56 3.76
N ALA A 429 -20.14 -19.44 3.01
CA ALA A 429 -19.33 -20.58 2.53
C ALA A 429 -17.83 -20.41 2.83
N SER A 430 -17.09 -21.53 2.97
CA SER A 430 -15.67 -21.55 3.35
C SER A 430 -14.84 -22.52 2.48
N HIS A 431 -13.56 -22.22 2.26
CA HIS A 431 -12.61 -23.06 1.50
C HIS A 431 -11.85 -24.08 2.38
N ARG A 432 -12.17 -24.15 3.67
CA ARG A 432 -11.72 -25.19 4.62
C ARG A 432 -12.88 -25.55 5.55
N PRO A 433 -12.92 -26.79 6.09
CA PRO A 433 -13.79 -27.11 7.21
C PRO A 433 -13.53 -26.10 8.32
N LEU A 434 -14.56 -25.36 8.72
CA LEU A 434 -14.46 -24.49 9.89
C LEU A 434 -14.14 -25.42 11.08
N PRO A 435 -13.05 -25.20 11.85
CA PRO A 435 -12.70 -26.07 12.95
C PRO A 435 -13.91 -26.27 13.87
N MET A 436 -14.24 -27.48 14.32
CA MET A 436 -15.47 -27.72 15.13
C MET A 436 -15.62 -26.76 16.32
N GLY A 437 -14.50 -26.30 16.92
CA GLY A 437 -14.51 -25.31 17.99
C GLY A 437 -14.95 -23.89 17.59
N TRP A 438 -15.05 -23.57 16.30
CA TRP A 438 -15.63 -22.32 15.80
C TRP A 438 -17.16 -22.37 15.74
N MET A 439 -17.74 -23.53 15.43
CA MET A 439 -19.19 -23.75 15.45
C MET A 439 -19.74 -23.83 16.89
N ASP A 440 -18.91 -24.31 17.83
CA ASP A 440 -19.18 -24.29 19.27
C ASP A 440 -18.68 -23.03 20.00
N GLY A 441 -18.13 -22.06 19.26
CA GLY A 441 -17.65 -20.81 19.83
C GLY A 441 -18.81 -19.91 20.29
N ASP A 442 -18.60 -19.19 21.40
CA ASP A 442 -19.59 -18.26 21.97
C ASP A 442 -20.07 -17.21 20.96
N TRP A 443 -19.29 -16.91 19.93
CA TRP A 443 -19.69 -16.04 18.84
C TRP A 443 -20.82 -16.62 17.98
N PHE A 444 -20.70 -17.87 17.51
CA PHE A 444 -21.72 -18.49 16.65
C PHE A 444 -22.98 -18.81 17.45
N ARG A 445 -22.84 -19.22 18.72
CA ARG A 445 -23.96 -19.35 19.66
C ARG A 445 -24.61 -18.01 19.98
N SER A 446 -23.86 -16.92 20.11
CA SER A 446 -24.41 -15.57 20.35
C SER A 446 -25.08 -15.00 19.10
N LEU A 447 -24.52 -15.21 17.90
CA LEU A 447 -25.15 -14.82 16.64
C LEU A 447 -26.44 -15.62 16.41
N ARG A 448 -26.38 -16.95 16.56
CA ARG A 448 -27.55 -17.84 16.50
C ARG A 448 -28.60 -17.49 17.54
N ALA A 449 -28.23 -17.24 18.80
CA ALA A 449 -29.17 -16.87 19.85
C ALA A 449 -29.77 -15.47 19.67
N ARG A 450 -29.01 -14.50 19.16
CA ARG A 450 -29.51 -13.15 18.85
C ARG A 450 -30.47 -13.17 17.66
N LEU A 451 -30.13 -13.88 16.60
CA LEU A 451 -30.97 -13.98 15.40
C LEU A 451 -32.24 -14.80 15.65
N THR A 452 -32.15 -15.90 16.42
CA THR A 452 -33.32 -16.74 16.74
C THR A 452 -34.18 -16.13 17.87
N GLY A 453 -33.55 -15.46 18.85
CA GLY A 453 -34.23 -14.82 19.98
C GLY A 453 -34.93 -13.51 19.64
N ALA A 454 -34.48 -12.82 18.57
CA ALA A 454 -35.14 -11.64 18.02
C ALA A 454 -36.19 -11.98 16.92
N GLY A 455 -36.46 -13.26 16.65
CA GLY A 455 -37.42 -13.70 15.62
C GLY A 455 -36.97 -13.47 14.17
N LEU A 456 -35.71 -13.08 13.95
CA LEU A 456 -35.17 -12.59 12.67
C LEU A 456 -34.79 -13.67 11.65
N CYS A 457 -34.82 -14.94 12.04
CA CYS A 457 -34.45 -16.06 11.16
C CYS A 457 -35.25 -17.32 11.51
N ARG A 458 -35.63 -18.10 10.49
CA ARG A 458 -36.13 -19.48 10.65
C ARG A 458 -35.10 -20.44 10.06
N VAL A 459 -34.56 -21.35 10.87
CA VAL A 459 -33.61 -22.36 10.38
C VAL A 459 -34.36 -23.38 9.52
N LEU A 460 -34.29 -23.22 8.20
CA LEU A 460 -34.73 -24.24 7.24
C LEU A 460 -33.49 -25.01 6.80
N GLY A 461 -33.25 -26.17 7.40
CA GLY A 461 -32.31 -27.13 6.84
C GLY A 461 -32.92 -27.68 5.56
N HIS A 462 -32.61 -27.09 4.40
CA HIS A 462 -32.98 -27.66 3.11
C HIS A 462 -31.72 -28.25 2.45
N PRO A 463 -31.51 -29.59 2.51
CA PRO A 463 -30.31 -30.23 1.98
C PRO A 463 -30.09 -29.98 0.49
N SER A 464 -31.16 -29.81 -0.30
CA SER A 464 -31.05 -29.67 -1.76
C SER A 464 -30.34 -28.39 -2.19
N LEU A 465 -30.51 -27.27 -1.47
CA LEU A 465 -29.89 -25.99 -1.83
C LEU A 465 -28.39 -26.00 -1.54
N ALA A 466 -27.99 -26.60 -0.41
CA ALA A 466 -26.58 -26.81 -0.09
C ALA A 466 -25.89 -27.72 -1.13
N THR A 467 -26.57 -28.77 -1.59
CA THR A 467 -26.06 -29.67 -2.64
C THR A 467 -25.96 -29.00 -4.02
N GLU A 468 -26.95 -28.19 -4.42
CA GLU A 468 -26.89 -27.42 -5.68
C GLU A 468 -25.76 -26.39 -5.66
N LEU A 469 -25.59 -25.66 -4.55
CA LEU A 469 -24.52 -24.69 -4.37
C LEU A 469 -23.14 -25.35 -4.32
N GLN A 470 -23.05 -26.50 -3.65
CA GLN A 470 -21.84 -27.31 -3.60
C GLN A 470 -21.42 -27.80 -4.99
N ALA A 471 -22.38 -28.09 -5.87
CA ALA A 471 -22.13 -28.47 -7.27
C ALA A 471 -21.71 -27.29 -8.16
N ALA A 472 -22.05 -26.05 -7.79
CA ALA A 472 -21.70 -24.84 -8.51
C ALA A 472 -20.36 -24.21 -8.09
N LEU A 473 -19.79 -24.65 -6.96
CA LEU A 473 -18.50 -24.18 -6.45
C LEU A 473 -17.34 -25.08 -6.92
N PRO A 474 -16.09 -24.55 -7.05
CA PRO A 474 -14.92 -25.37 -7.32
C PRO A 474 -14.74 -26.46 -6.25
N THR A 475 -14.24 -27.64 -6.62
CA THR A 475 -14.09 -28.84 -5.76
C THR A 475 -13.28 -28.65 -4.47
N ALA A 476 -12.59 -27.52 -4.31
CA ALA A 476 -11.85 -27.15 -3.11
C ALA A 476 -12.66 -26.38 -2.05
N TRP A 477 -13.95 -26.12 -2.29
CA TRP A 477 -14.83 -25.36 -1.39
C TRP A 477 -15.90 -26.25 -0.77
N GLU A 478 -16.28 -25.98 0.47
CA GLU A 478 -17.34 -26.71 1.17
C GLU A 478 -18.41 -25.74 1.69
N VAL A 479 -19.68 -25.99 1.34
CA VAL A 479 -20.82 -25.24 1.86
C VAL A 479 -21.18 -25.78 3.23
N THR A 480 -20.81 -25.05 4.29
CA THR A 480 -21.02 -25.51 5.67
C THR A 480 -22.39 -25.16 6.26
N ALA A 481 -23.09 -24.13 5.75
CA ALA A 481 -24.45 -23.77 6.18
C ALA A 481 -25.17 -22.86 5.17
N CYS A 482 -26.51 -22.84 5.20
CA CYS A 482 -27.37 -21.94 4.43
C CYS A 482 -28.41 -21.32 5.37
N TYR A 483 -28.69 -20.01 5.24
CA TYR A 483 -29.67 -19.31 6.07
C TYR A 483 -30.64 -18.50 5.21
N ASP A 484 -31.94 -18.66 5.47
CA ASP A 484 -32.99 -17.76 4.96
C ASP A 484 -33.18 -16.61 5.94
N VAL A 485 -33.10 -15.36 5.45
CA VAL A 485 -33.30 -14.16 6.27
C VAL A 485 -34.26 -13.22 5.54
N THR A 486 -35.50 -13.08 6.03
CA THR A 486 -36.47 -12.13 5.49
C THR A 486 -36.34 -10.75 6.13
N LEU A 487 -36.20 -9.70 5.31
CA LEU A 487 -36.13 -8.30 5.76
C LEU A 487 -37.38 -7.81 6.53
N ALA A 488 -38.50 -8.53 6.45
CA ALA A 488 -39.73 -8.21 7.18
C ALA A 488 -39.61 -8.34 8.71
N ASP A 489 -38.55 -8.99 9.20
CA ASP A 489 -38.38 -9.25 10.63
C ASP A 489 -37.48 -8.21 11.33
N LEU A 490 -36.76 -7.36 10.59
CA LEU A 490 -35.83 -6.38 11.20
C LEU A 490 -36.57 -5.26 11.94
N ASP A 491 -36.47 -5.27 13.28
CA ASP A 491 -36.84 -4.13 14.13
C ASP A 491 -36.05 -2.88 13.69
N PRO A 492 -36.70 -1.73 13.39
CA PRO A 492 -36.03 -0.55 12.84
C PRO A 492 -35.08 0.20 13.79
N SER A 493 -34.81 -0.30 15.00
CA SER A 493 -34.04 0.39 16.06
C SER A 493 -32.53 0.19 15.99
#